data_AF-A0A7L2RX64-F1
#
_entry.id   AF-A0A7L2RX64-F1
#
_cell.length_a   1.000
_cell.length_b   1.000
_cell.length_c   1.000
_cell.angle_alpha   90.00
_cell.angle_beta   90.00
_cell.angle_gamma   90.00
#
_symmetry.space_group_name_H-M   'P 1'
#
loop_
_entity.id
_entity.type
_entity.pdbx_description
1 polymer ?
#
loop_
_entity_poly.entity_id
_entity_poly.type
_entity_poly.pdbx_seq_one_letter_code
_entity_poly.pdbx_strand_id
1 'polypeptide(L)'
;ARLRRIKQLRRHENYNKDDMSNDIALIQLDRPVKCNPYIQVGCVPDPMLSVSELQTCYVAGWGATEARAQKSSDILQEARVELIDLQLCNSSQWNAGKIHSHNLCAGYEEGNIDTCQ
;
A
#
# COMPACT_ATOMS: atom_id res chain seq x y z
N ALA A 1 22.25 -3.80 -8.67
CA ALA A 1 21.36 -4.03 -7.50
C ALA A 1 22.11 -4.81 -6.41
N ARG A 2 21.81 -4.58 -5.11
CA ARG A 2 22.44 -5.33 -4.01
C ARG A 2 21.40 -6.19 -3.28
N LEU A 3 21.34 -7.47 -3.61
CA LEU A 3 20.39 -8.42 -3.02
C LEU A 3 20.63 -8.59 -1.49
N ARG A 4 19.56 -8.85 -0.74
CA ARG A 4 19.58 -9.21 0.68
C ARG A 4 18.78 -10.49 0.89
N ARG A 5 19.19 -11.30 1.87
CA ARG A 5 18.44 -12.48 2.25
C ARG A 5 17.44 -12.10 3.34
N ILE A 6 16.30 -12.77 3.35
CA ILE A 6 15.33 -12.65 4.44
C ILE A 6 15.81 -13.54 5.57
N LYS A 7 16.04 -12.96 6.75
CA LYS A 7 16.32 -13.71 7.98
C LYS A 7 15.03 -14.22 8.59
N GLN A 8 13.99 -13.40 8.57
CA GLN A 8 12.72 -13.71 9.19
C GLN A 8 11.57 -12.96 8.52
N LEU A 9 10.44 -13.66 8.36
CA LEU A 9 9.15 -13.10 7.98
C LEU A 9 8.20 -13.22 9.17
N ARG A 10 7.62 -12.10 9.61
CA ARG A 10 6.58 -12.05 10.65
C ARG A 10 5.29 -11.55 9.99
N ARG A 11 4.36 -12.47 9.71
CA ARG A 11 3.01 -12.11 9.27
C ARG A 11 2.16 -11.76 10.48
N HIS A 12 1.18 -10.88 10.31
CA HIS A 12 0.20 -10.60 11.36
C HIS A 12 -0.50 -11.89 11.79
N GLU A 13 -0.64 -12.11 13.10
CA GLU A 13 -1.16 -13.38 13.66
C GLU A 13 -2.61 -13.64 13.25
N ASN A 14 -3.38 -12.57 13.08
CA ASN A 14 -4.78 -12.59 12.64
C ASN A 14 -4.97 -12.33 11.14
N TYR A 15 -3.92 -12.47 10.31
CA TYR A 15 -4.09 -12.35 8.86
C TYR A 15 -5.04 -13.43 8.34
N ASN A 16 -6.08 -13.02 7.60
CA ASN A 16 -7.01 -13.93 6.95
C ASN A 16 -6.98 -13.72 5.43
N LYS A 17 -6.63 -14.78 4.71
CA LYS A 17 -6.53 -14.76 3.24
C LYS A 17 -7.90 -14.69 2.54
N ASP A 18 -8.98 -15.08 3.22
CA ASP A 18 -10.29 -15.21 2.59
C ASP A 18 -10.98 -13.84 2.47
N ASP A 19 -10.74 -12.95 3.44
CA ASP A 19 -11.28 -11.58 3.48
C ASP A 19 -10.21 -10.47 3.46
N MET A 20 -8.93 -10.85 3.34
CA MET A 20 -7.77 -9.96 3.36
C MET A 20 -7.63 -9.10 4.63
N SER A 21 -8.28 -9.47 5.74
CA SER A 21 -8.13 -8.73 6.99
C SER A 21 -6.72 -8.87 7.57
N ASN A 22 -6.24 -7.77 8.17
CA ASN A 22 -4.90 -7.66 8.74
C ASN A 22 -3.75 -8.01 7.76
N ASP A 23 -3.87 -7.59 6.50
CA ASP A 23 -2.84 -7.78 5.47
C ASP A 23 -1.60 -6.90 5.71
N ILE A 24 -0.75 -7.34 6.65
CA ILE A 24 0.52 -6.69 6.98
C ILE A 24 1.55 -7.73 7.45
N ALA A 25 2.81 -7.51 7.08
CA ALA A 25 3.93 -8.32 7.53
C ALA A 25 5.22 -7.49 7.71
N LEU A 26 6.10 -7.95 8.60
CA LEU A 26 7.44 -7.42 8.76
C LEU A 26 8.46 -8.41 8.19
N ILE A 27 9.40 -7.88 7.40
CA ILE A 27 10.53 -8.64 6.84
C ILE A 27 11.82 -8.16 7.53
N GLN A 28 12.48 -9.06 8.25
CA GLN A 28 13.81 -8.82 8.79
C GLN A 28 14.87 -9.28 7.81
N LEU A 29 15.75 -8.37 7.40
CA LEU A 29 16.89 -8.68 6.54
C LEU A 29 18.00 -9.40 7.31
N ASP A 30 18.80 -10.20 6.60
CA ASP A 30 19.98 -10.91 7.16
C ASP A 30 21.02 -9.96 7.75
N ARG A 31 21.13 -8.76 7.17
CA ARG A 31 22.04 -7.70 7.57
C ARG A 31 21.40 -6.33 7.41
N PRO A 32 21.72 -5.36 8.28
CA PRO A 32 21.18 -4.00 8.17
C PRO A 32 21.60 -3.34 6.86
N VAL A 33 20.76 -2.41 6.40
CA VAL A 33 21.05 -1.55 5.25
C VAL A 33 21.55 -0.21 5.77
N LYS A 34 22.58 0.35 5.12
CA LYS A 34 23.10 1.68 5.45
C LYS A 34 22.31 2.73 4.67
N CYS A 35 21.74 3.70 5.39
CA CYS A 35 21.08 4.84 4.77
C CYS A 35 22.05 5.63 3.89
N ASN A 36 21.53 6.17 2.80
CA ASN A 36 22.23 7.00 1.82
C ASN A 36 21.19 7.80 1.02
N PRO A 37 21.56 8.68 0.07
CA PRO A 37 20.58 9.47 -0.68
C PRO A 37 19.46 8.68 -1.39
N TYR A 38 19.65 7.38 -1.65
CA TYR A 38 18.66 6.49 -2.28
C TYR A 38 18.02 5.49 -1.32
N ILE A 39 18.43 5.45 -0.05
CA ILE A 39 17.89 4.54 0.97
C ILE A 39 17.66 5.33 2.25
N GLN A 40 16.39 5.54 2.59
CA GLN A 40 15.95 6.22 3.80
C GLN A 40 14.87 5.38 4.50
N VAL A 41 14.63 5.67 5.78
CA VAL A 41 13.59 4.99 6.58
C VAL A 41 12.30 5.78 6.44
N GLY A 42 11.19 5.07 6.20
CA GLY A 42 9.85 5.66 6.25
C GLY A 42 9.39 5.87 7.69
N CYS A 43 8.66 6.96 7.94
CA CYS A 43 8.03 7.20 9.24
C CYS A 43 6.84 6.24 9.44
N VAL A 44 6.59 5.85 10.68
CA VAL A 44 5.36 5.17 11.10
C VAL A 44 4.46 6.23 11.73
N PRO A 45 3.16 6.27 11.39
CA PRO A 45 2.26 7.28 11.95
C PRO A 45 2.13 7.11 13.48
N ASP A 46 1.96 8.25 14.16
CA ASP A 46 1.55 8.25 15.57
C ASP A 46 0.14 7.64 15.68
N PRO A 47 -0.14 6.75 16.66
CA PRO A 47 -1.47 6.18 16.85
C PRO A 47 -2.59 7.23 17.05
N MET A 48 -2.24 8.45 17.47
CA MET A 48 -3.17 9.56 17.65
C MET A 48 -3.41 10.37 16.36
N LEU A 49 -2.70 10.07 15.27
CA LEU A 49 -2.87 10.75 13.99
C LEU A 49 -4.28 10.45 13.44
N SER A 50 -5.02 11.51 13.14
CA SER A 50 -6.25 11.38 12.38
C SER A 50 -5.92 11.25 10.91
N VAL A 51 -6.06 10.04 10.35
CA VAL A 51 -5.76 9.76 8.95
C VAL A 51 -6.58 10.64 8.00
N SER A 52 -7.79 11.04 8.39
CA SER A 52 -8.65 11.93 7.59
C SER A 52 -8.07 13.33 7.38
N GLU A 53 -7.06 13.74 8.17
CA GLU A 53 -6.38 15.03 8.00
C GLU A 53 -5.30 14.98 6.90
N LEU A 54 -4.98 13.79 6.37
CA LEU A 54 -4.02 13.64 5.28
C LEU A 54 -4.67 14.03 3.95
N GLN A 55 -4.27 15.18 3.41
CA GLN A 55 -4.86 15.75 2.19
C GLN A 55 -4.26 15.19 0.90
N THR A 56 -3.05 14.64 0.94
CA THR A 56 -2.37 14.15 -0.26
C THR A 56 -1.44 13.01 0.11
N CYS A 57 -1.66 11.87 -0.54
CA CYS A 57 -0.86 10.67 -0.38
C CYS A 57 -0.19 10.32 -1.71
N TYR A 58 0.84 9.48 -1.63
CA TYR A 58 1.52 8.94 -2.80
C TYR A 58 1.58 7.42 -2.69
N VAL A 59 1.33 6.76 -3.81
CA VAL A 59 1.61 5.33 -3.99
C VAL A 59 2.74 5.20 -5.00
N ALA A 60 3.65 4.26 -4.77
CA ALA A 60 4.79 4.04 -5.65
C ALA A 60 5.03 2.53 -5.84
N GLY A 61 5.42 2.14 -7.04
CA GLY A 61 5.64 0.73 -7.37
C GLY A 61 6.11 0.51 -8.79
N TRP A 62 6.42 -0.75 -9.08
CA TRP A 62 6.85 -1.21 -10.41
C TRP A 62 5.74 -2.00 -11.13
N GLY A 63 4.49 -1.95 -10.66
CA GLY A 63 3.37 -2.70 -11.26
C GLY A 63 3.08 -2.33 -12.72
N ALA A 64 2.11 -3.01 -13.33
CA ALA A 64 1.61 -2.66 -14.65
C ALA A 64 1.15 -1.18 -14.72
N THR A 65 1.51 -0.47 -15.79
CA THR A 65 1.10 0.94 -15.99
C THR A 65 -0.21 1.09 -16.75
N GLU A 66 -0.72 0.00 -17.33
CA GLU A 66 -1.95 -0.03 -18.10
C GLU A 66 -2.75 -1.27 -17.76
N ALA A 67 -4.07 -1.15 -17.81
CA ALA A 67 -4.96 -2.28 -17.61
C ALA A 67 -4.64 -3.39 -18.62
N ARG A 68 -4.50 -4.63 -18.13
CA ARG A 68 -4.21 -5.84 -18.93
C ARG A 68 -2.81 -5.89 -19.54
N ALA A 69 -1.92 -4.95 -19.20
CA ALA A 69 -0.52 -5.08 -19.57
C ALA A 69 0.03 -6.40 -19.02
N GLN A 70 0.81 -7.09 -19.84
CA GLN A 70 1.43 -8.37 -19.45
C GLN A 70 2.78 -8.18 -18.75
N LYS A 71 3.25 -6.93 -18.69
CA LYS A 71 4.57 -6.58 -18.16
C LYS A 71 4.44 -5.42 -17.18
N SER A 72 5.12 -5.61 -16.06
CA SER A 72 5.40 -4.59 -15.05
C SER A 72 6.40 -3.56 -15.58
N SER A 73 6.44 -2.37 -14.98
CA SER A 73 7.36 -1.32 -15.38
C SER A 73 8.80 -1.61 -14.92
N ASP A 74 9.78 -1.35 -15.80
CA ASP A 74 11.21 -1.40 -15.45
C ASP A 74 11.64 -0.17 -14.62
N ILE A 75 10.84 0.90 -14.61
CA ILE A 75 11.11 2.17 -13.92
C ILE A 75 10.08 2.36 -12.82
N LEU A 76 10.54 2.73 -11.62
CA LEU A 76 9.65 3.04 -10.50
C LEU A 76 8.66 4.13 -10.92
N GLN A 77 7.37 3.84 -10.77
CA GLN A 77 6.30 4.82 -10.97
C GLN A 77 5.85 5.35 -9.61
N GLU A 78 5.34 6.56 -9.61
CA GLU A 78 4.64 7.16 -8.48
C GLU A 78 3.35 7.81 -8.96
N ALA A 79 2.33 7.78 -8.11
CA ALA A 79 1.06 8.42 -8.36
C ALA A 79 0.61 9.16 -7.11
N ARG A 80 0.17 10.41 -7.30
CA ARG A 80 -0.54 11.16 -6.28
C ARG A 80 -1.97 10.61 -6.16
N VAL A 81 -2.46 10.43 -4.95
CA VAL A 81 -3.83 9.98 -4.66
C VAL A 81 -4.41 10.76 -3.49
N GLU A 82 -5.73 10.79 -3.42
CA GLU A 82 -6.49 11.42 -2.34
C GLU A 82 -7.17 10.35 -1.49
N LEU A 83 -7.37 10.62 -0.20
CA LEU A 83 -8.12 9.71 0.66
C LEU A 83 -9.60 9.76 0.29
N ILE A 84 -10.21 8.58 0.16
CA ILE A 84 -11.63 8.42 -0.08
C ILE A 84 -12.29 8.03 1.24
N ASP A 85 -13.41 8.68 1.54
CA ASP A 85 -14.21 8.35 2.72
C ASP A 85 -14.55 6.85 2.74
N LEU A 86 -14.37 6.23 3.91
CA LEU A 86 -14.54 4.80 4.05
C LEU A 86 -16.00 4.37 3.83
N GLN A 87 -16.99 5.20 4.19
CA GLN A 87 -18.40 4.88 3.96
C GLN A 87 -18.72 4.90 2.47
N LEU A 88 -18.20 5.88 1.72
CA LEU A 88 -18.32 5.92 0.27
C LEU A 88 -17.62 4.71 -0.38
N CYS A 89 -16.37 4.45 0.00
CA CYS A 89 -15.60 3.34 -0.54
C CYS A 89 -16.26 1.98 -0.26
N ASN A 90 -16.80 1.79 0.94
CA ASN A 90 -17.45 0.56 1.35
C ASN A 90 -18.94 0.48 0.96
N SER A 91 -19.44 1.45 0.18
CA SER A 91 -20.82 1.49 -0.28
C SER A 91 -21.20 0.26 -1.09
N SER A 92 -22.50 0.00 -1.21
CA SER A 92 -23.05 -1.09 -2.03
C SER A 92 -22.65 -1.02 -3.50
N GLN A 93 -22.38 0.18 -4.03
CA GLN A 93 -22.04 0.39 -5.43
C GLN A 93 -20.57 0.05 -5.73
N TRP A 94 -19.67 0.21 -4.75
CA TRP A 94 -18.23 0.10 -4.98
C TRP A 94 -17.69 -1.24 -4.48
N ASN A 95 -17.67 -1.45 -3.16
CA ASN A 95 -17.07 -2.64 -2.55
C ASN A 95 -18.07 -3.54 -1.81
N ALA A 96 -19.35 -3.16 -1.75
CA ALA A 96 -20.42 -3.97 -1.18
C ALA A 96 -20.16 -4.48 0.24
N GLY A 97 -19.65 -3.62 1.12
CA GLY A 97 -19.39 -3.96 2.53
C GLY A 97 -18.13 -4.79 2.78
N LYS A 98 -17.30 -5.05 1.76
CA LYS A 98 -16.10 -5.89 1.88
C LYS A 98 -14.87 -5.20 2.46
N ILE A 99 -14.89 -3.88 2.60
CA ILE A 99 -13.79 -3.11 3.17
C ILE A 99 -13.92 -3.10 4.69
N HIS A 100 -12.85 -3.48 5.40
CA HIS A 100 -12.84 -3.51 6.85
C HIS A 100 -12.63 -2.11 7.45
N SER A 101 -13.04 -1.91 8.70
CA SER A 101 -12.87 -0.62 9.40
C SER A 101 -11.42 -0.23 9.65
N HIS A 102 -10.48 -1.17 9.53
CA HIS A 102 -9.04 -0.96 9.64
C HIS A 102 -8.35 -0.76 8.28
N ASN A 103 -9.12 -0.68 7.19
CA ASN A 103 -8.60 -0.32 5.88
C ASN A 103 -8.80 1.18 5.60
N LEU A 104 -8.08 1.65 4.58
CA LEU A 104 -8.20 2.99 4.00
C LEU A 104 -8.40 2.83 2.50
N CYS A 105 -9.14 3.76 1.90
CA CYS A 105 -9.27 3.84 0.45
C CYS A 105 -8.61 5.13 -0.04
N ALA A 106 -7.93 5.03 -1.17
CA ALA A 106 -7.28 6.19 -1.79
C ALA A 106 -7.32 6.06 -3.31
N GLY A 107 -7.46 7.18 -4.00
CA GLY A 107 -7.55 7.24 -5.45
C GLY A 107 -8.33 8.46 -5.91
N TYR A 108 -9.00 8.34 -7.04
CA TYR A 108 -9.93 9.33 -7.59
C TYR A 108 -11.23 8.63 -7.94
N GLU A 109 -12.38 9.25 -7.67
CA GLU A 109 -13.69 8.63 -7.93
C GLU A 109 -13.91 8.40 -9.44
N GLU A 110 -13.30 9.24 -10.28
CA GLU A 110 -13.31 9.13 -11.74
C GLU A 110 -12.40 7.99 -12.27
N GLY A 111 -11.59 7.39 -11.40
CA GLY A 111 -10.62 6.34 -11.72
C GLY A 111 -9.35 6.87 -12.40
N ASN A 112 -8.81 6.09 -13.35
CA ASN A 112 -7.58 6.31 -14.12
C ASN A 112 -6.26 6.17 -13.33
N ILE A 113 -6.17 6.73 -12.12
CA ILE A 113 -4.97 6.68 -11.29
C ILE A 113 -5.20 5.71 -10.14
N ASP A 114 -4.55 4.54 -10.19
CA ASP A 114 -4.65 3.48 -9.19
C ASP A 114 -3.40 2.60 -9.20
N THR A 115 -3.27 1.72 -8.21
CA THR A 115 -2.31 0.62 -8.18
C THR A 115 -2.72 -0.50 -9.14
N CYS A 116 -1.74 -1.23 -9.67
CA CYS A 116 -1.99 -2.39 -10.52
C CYS A 116 -0.95 -3.48 -10.28
N GLN A 117 -1.30 -4.73 -10.61
CA GLN A 117 -0.41 -5.89 -10.52
C GLN A 117 0.25 -6.15 -11.88
#